data_AF-A0A7N0VJ45-F1
#
_entry.id   AF-A0A7N0VJ45-F1
#
_cell.length_a   1.000
_cell.length_b   1.000
_cell.length_c   1.000
_cell.angle_alpha   90.00
_cell.angle_beta   90.00
_cell.angle_gamma   90.00
#
_symmetry.space_group_name_H-M   'P 1'
#
loop_
_entity.id
_entity.type
_entity.pdbx_description
1 polymer ?
#
loop_
_entity_poly.entity_id
_entity_poly.type
_entity_poly.pdbx_seq_one_letter_code
_entity_poly.pdbx_strand_id
1 'polypeptide(L)'
;MIIFVFAGQGSGMAYDKLTDGGPGSPSGLVVAALAHAFALIVAVSVGANVSGGHVNPAVTFGAFMGGNITLLRGILYWIAQCLGSVVACFLLKYATGMETGAFALSSGVSPMSALVFEIVMTFGLVYTVYATAVDPRKGNIGIIAPLV
;
A
#
# COMPACT_ATOMS: atom_id res chain seq x y z
N MET A 1 -5.62 4.42 4.12
CA MET A 1 -5.89 3.79 2.82
C MET A 1 -6.39 4.75 1.77
N ILE A 2 -7.32 5.65 2.06
CA ILE A 2 -7.90 6.56 1.06
C ILE A 2 -6.80 7.29 0.26
N ILE A 3 -5.89 8.01 0.92
CA ILE A 3 -4.79 8.75 0.28
C ILE A 3 -3.92 7.84 -0.58
N PHE A 4 -3.47 6.72 0.00
CA PHE A 4 -2.58 5.76 -0.65
C PHE A 4 -3.19 5.17 -1.93
N VAL A 5 -4.41 4.64 -1.84
CA VAL A 5 -5.09 3.99 -2.97
C VAL A 5 -5.51 5.01 -4.02
N PHE A 6 -6.04 6.16 -3.61
CA PHE A 6 -6.48 7.19 -4.54
C PHE A 6 -5.32 7.69 -5.41
N ALA A 7 -4.18 8.01 -4.81
CA ALA A 7 -3.01 8.48 -5.55
C ALA A 7 -2.33 7.35 -6.36
N GLY A 8 -2.14 6.17 -5.76
CA GLY A 8 -1.49 5.04 -6.43
C GLY A 8 -2.28 4.55 -7.65
N GLN A 9 -3.57 4.24 -7.47
CA GLN A 9 -4.44 3.79 -8.58
C GLN A 9 -4.72 4.94 -9.56
N GLY A 10 -4.93 6.15 -9.06
CA GLY A 10 -5.12 7.34 -9.90
C GLY A 10 -3.95 7.60 -10.84
N SER A 11 -2.71 7.34 -10.42
CA SER A 11 -1.54 7.47 -11.30
C SER A 11 -1.55 6.48 -12.46
N GLY A 12 -1.99 5.24 -12.22
CA GLY A 12 -2.10 4.22 -13.27
C GLY A 12 -3.18 4.58 -14.28
N MET A 13 -4.34 5.04 -13.78
CA MET A 13 -5.43 5.54 -14.62
C MET A 13 -5.02 6.78 -15.42
N ALA A 14 -4.31 7.72 -14.80
CA ALA A 14 -3.80 8.91 -15.48
C ALA A 14 -2.78 8.55 -16.56
N TYR A 15 -1.86 7.62 -16.28
CA TYR A 15 -0.90 7.14 -17.26
C TYR A 15 -1.62 6.48 -18.45
N ASP A 16 -2.55 5.57 -18.17
CA ASP A 16 -3.35 4.89 -19.19
C ASP A 16 -4.10 5.88 -20.10
N LYS A 17 -4.69 6.93 -19.49
CA LYS A 17 -5.38 8.00 -20.21
C LYS A 17 -4.46 8.86 -21.08
N LEU A 18 -3.20 9.04 -20.68
CA LEU A 18 -2.22 9.86 -21.41
C LEU A 18 -1.53 9.10 -22.54
N THR A 19 -1.50 7.77 -22.48
CA THR A 19 -0.73 6.95 -23.43
C THR A 19 -1.55 5.91 -24.18
N ASP A 20 -2.88 5.96 -24.11
CA ASP A 20 -3.82 5.09 -24.81
C ASP A 20 -3.52 3.58 -24.65
N GLY A 21 -3.43 3.07 -23.41
CA GLY A 21 -3.32 1.61 -23.17
C GLY A 21 -1.92 1.07 -22.86
N GLY A 22 -1.03 1.89 -22.30
CA GLY A 22 0.38 1.53 -22.05
C GLY A 22 0.81 1.20 -20.61
N PRO A 23 -0.01 0.65 -19.68
CA PRO A 23 0.39 0.52 -18.27
C PRO A 23 1.57 -0.44 -18.03
N GLY A 24 1.87 -1.34 -18.98
CA GLY A 24 3.03 -2.24 -18.93
C GLY A 24 4.33 -1.67 -19.46
N SER A 25 4.37 -0.40 -19.88
CA SER A 25 5.60 0.22 -20.37
C SER A 25 6.59 0.46 -19.21
N PRO A 26 7.91 0.54 -19.48
CA PRO A 26 8.90 0.89 -18.45
C PRO A 26 8.59 2.22 -17.74
N SER A 27 8.10 3.22 -18.47
CA SER A 27 7.70 4.51 -17.89
C SER A 27 6.45 4.41 -17.03
N GLY A 28 5.45 3.60 -17.42
CA GLY A 28 4.25 3.35 -16.63
C GLY A 28 4.58 2.67 -15.29
N LEU A 29 5.49 1.70 -15.30
CA LEU A 29 5.97 1.03 -14.09
C LEU A 29 6.67 2.02 -13.13
N VAL A 30 7.53 2.91 -13.65
CA VAL A 30 8.22 3.92 -12.82
C VAL A 30 7.23 4.92 -12.22
N VAL A 31 6.26 5.41 -13.01
CA VAL A 31 5.22 6.33 -12.54
C VAL A 31 4.39 5.68 -11.42
N ALA A 32 3.93 4.45 -11.64
CA ALA A 32 3.16 3.72 -10.64
C ALA A 32 3.97 3.48 -9.36
N ALA A 33 5.23 3.05 -9.47
CA ALA A 33 6.09 2.79 -8.32
C ALA A 33 6.32 4.06 -7.47
N LEU A 34 6.67 5.18 -8.11
CA LEU A 34 6.90 6.44 -7.41
C LEU A 34 5.62 7.00 -6.78
N ALA A 35 4.48 6.92 -7.48
CA ALA A 35 3.20 7.35 -6.95
C ALA A 35 2.80 6.54 -5.71
N HIS A 36 2.93 5.21 -5.74
CA HIS A 36 2.67 4.37 -4.58
C HIS A 36 3.62 4.67 -3.43
N ALA A 37 4.92 4.84 -3.69
CA ALA A 37 5.91 5.18 -2.67
C ALA A 37 5.57 6.50 -1.97
N PHE A 38 5.39 7.61 -2.72
CA PHE A 38 5.09 8.90 -2.12
C PHE A 38 3.71 8.95 -1.45
N ALA A 39 2.71 8.29 -2.03
CA ALA A 39 1.39 8.22 -1.40
C ALA A 39 1.42 7.42 -0.10
N LEU A 40 2.22 6.34 -0.03
CA LEU A 40 2.41 5.56 1.19
C LEU A 40 3.16 6.39 2.24
N ILE A 41 4.23 7.09 1.85
CA ILE A 41 4.99 8.00 2.73
C ILE A 41 4.05 8.99 3.42
N VAL A 42 3.21 9.68 2.64
CA VAL A 42 2.25 10.65 3.17
C VAL A 42 1.22 9.95 4.05
N ALA A 43 0.62 8.84 3.59
CA ALA A 43 -0.43 8.14 4.32
C ALA A 43 0.05 7.58 5.67
N VAL A 44 1.29 7.07 5.73
CA VAL A 44 1.94 6.63 6.97
C VAL A 44 2.22 7.84 7.85
N SER A 45 2.84 8.90 7.31
CA SER A 45 3.23 10.10 8.07
C SER A 45 2.06 10.76 8.77
N VAL A 46 0.94 10.98 8.08
CA VAL A 46 -0.26 11.61 8.67
C VAL A 46 -0.96 10.69 9.68
N GLY A 47 -0.78 9.38 9.55
CA GLY A 47 -1.37 8.37 10.42
C GLY A 47 -0.48 7.91 11.58
N ALA A 48 0.81 8.24 11.58
CA ALA A 48 1.82 7.66 12.45
C ALA A 48 1.51 7.87 13.94
N ASN A 49 1.24 9.12 14.34
CA ASN A 49 1.00 9.46 15.75
C ASN A 49 -0.42 9.12 16.25
N VAL A 50 -1.32 8.67 15.37
CA VAL A 50 -2.72 8.37 15.71
C VAL A 50 -2.99 6.87 15.70
N SER A 51 -2.56 6.21 14.62
CA SER A 51 -2.86 4.80 14.35
C SER A 51 -1.59 3.95 14.14
N GLY A 52 -0.40 4.52 14.27
CA GLY A 52 0.85 3.86 13.86
C GLY A 52 1.03 3.79 12.35
N GLY A 53 0.12 4.38 11.56
CA GLY A 53 0.29 4.48 10.10
C GLY A 53 0.34 3.13 9.39
N HIS A 54 -0.35 2.09 9.85
CA HIS A 54 -0.23 0.74 9.26
C HIS A 54 -0.52 0.71 7.76
N VAL A 55 -1.60 1.38 7.34
CA VAL A 55 -2.04 1.56 5.94
C VAL A 55 -1.90 0.27 5.10
N ASN A 56 -2.07 -0.91 5.70
CA ASN A 56 -1.95 -2.21 5.06
C ASN A 56 -2.45 -3.32 6.02
N PRO A 57 -3.36 -4.21 5.55
CA PRO A 57 -3.80 -5.35 6.34
C PRO A 57 -2.68 -6.31 6.74
N ALA A 58 -1.70 -6.57 5.88
CA ALA A 58 -0.56 -7.43 6.16
C ALA A 58 0.38 -6.84 7.22
N VAL A 59 0.61 -5.52 7.20
CA VAL A 59 1.35 -4.81 8.27
C VAL A 59 0.59 -4.91 9.59
N THR A 60 -0.72 -4.74 9.56
CA THR A 60 -1.57 -4.89 10.75
C THR A 60 -1.56 -6.31 11.29
N PHE A 61 -1.59 -7.31 10.41
CA PHE A 61 -1.46 -8.71 10.78
C PHE A 61 -0.09 -9.00 11.40
N GLY A 62 0.99 -8.51 10.79
CA GLY A 62 2.34 -8.62 11.33
C GLY A 62 2.45 -7.99 12.71
N ALA A 63 1.89 -6.79 12.91
CA ALA A 63 1.84 -6.14 14.21
C ALA A 63 1.05 -6.97 15.25
N PHE A 64 -0.06 -7.60 14.85
CA PHE A 64 -0.84 -8.48 15.72
C PHE A 64 -0.04 -9.72 16.13
N MET A 65 0.59 -10.39 15.16
CA MET A 65 1.41 -11.58 15.40
C MET A 65 2.60 -11.30 16.34
N GLY A 66 3.20 -10.10 16.25
CA GLY A 66 4.25 -9.69 17.17
C GLY A 66 3.78 -9.00 18.46
N GLY A 67 2.48 -9.03 18.77
CA GLY A 67 1.93 -8.54 20.03
C GLY A 67 1.84 -7.00 20.16
N ASN A 68 1.95 -6.26 19.06
CA ASN A 68 1.94 -4.79 19.05
C ASN A 68 0.53 -4.19 18.92
N ILE A 69 -0.48 -5.01 18.63
CA ILE A 69 -1.89 -4.60 18.56
C ILE A 69 -2.78 -5.77 19.01
N THR A 70 -3.93 -5.47 19.62
CA THR A 70 -4.91 -6.50 19.99
C THR A 70 -5.69 -6.99 18.77
N LEU A 71 -6.20 -8.22 18.81
CA LEU A 71 -7.00 -8.80 17.71
C LEU A 71 -8.19 -7.90 17.33
N LEU A 72 -8.93 -7.40 18.32
CA LEU A 72 -10.09 -6.52 18.08
C LEU A 72 -9.66 -5.25 17.34
N ARG A 73 -8.58 -4.58 17.78
CA ARG A 73 -8.06 -3.41 17.07
C ARG A 73 -7.57 -3.78 15.67
N GLY A 74 -6.92 -4.94 15.50
CA GLY A 74 -6.51 -5.45 14.19
C GLY A 74 -7.69 -5.62 13.21
N ILE A 75 -8.81 -6.19 13.67
CA ILE A 75 -10.04 -6.33 12.87
C ILE A 75 -10.60 -4.95 12.50
N LEU A 76 -10.67 -4.01 13.44
CA LEU A 76 -11.13 -2.64 13.16
C LEU A 76 -10.22 -1.93 12.14
N TYR A 77 -8.92 -2.15 12.21
CA TYR A 77 -7.95 -1.65 11.23
C TYR A 77 -8.23 -2.21 9.85
N TRP A 78 -8.44 -3.52 9.71
CA TRP A 78 -8.76 -4.14 8.43
C TRP A 78 -10.06 -3.60 7.83
N ILE A 79 -11.11 -3.45 8.64
CA ILE A 79 -12.37 -2.85 8.19
C ILE A 79 -12.13 -1.42 7.68
N ALA A 80 -11.46 -0.58 8.47
CA ALA A 80 -11.18 0.81 8.09
C ALA A 80 -10.27 0.91 6.84
N GLN A 81 -9.30 0.00 6.70
CA GLN A 81 -8.41 -0.06 5.55
C GLN A 81 -9.18 -0.45 4.29
N CYS A 82 -9.96 -1.53 4.34
CA CYS A 82 -10.78 -1.97 3.20
C CYS A 82 -11.82 -0.93 2.80
N LEU A 83 -12.55 -0.34 3.76
CA LEU A 83 -13.50 0.74 3.49
C LEU A 83 -12.80 1.95 2.86
N GLY A 84 -11.63 2.34 3.37
CA GLY A 84 -10.85 3.42 2.80
C GLY A 84 -10.42 3.17 1.36
N SER A 85 -10.01 1.94 1.03
CA SER A 85 -9.67 1.55 -0.35
C SER A 85 -10.89 1.61 -1.26
N VAL A 86 -12.03 1.07 -0.81
CA VAL A 86 -13.29 1.10 -1.57
C VAL A 86 -13.74 2.54 -1.86
N VAL A 87 -13.71 3.41 -0.84
CA VAL A 87 -14.06 4.84 -1.00
C VAL A 87 -13.12 5.52 -2.00
N ALA A 88 -11.81 5.27 -1.92
CA ALA A 88 -10.86 5.82 -2.89
C ALA A 88 -11.19 5.41 -4.33
N CYS A 89 -11.51 4.14 -4.55
CA CYS A 89 -11.86 3.66 -5.89
C CYS A 89 -13.16 4.29 -6.41
N PHE A 90 -14.18 4.45 -5.56
CA PHE A 90 -15.42 5.14 -5.95
C PHE A 90 -15.18 6.61 -6.29
N LEU A 91 -14.35 7.31 -5.50
CA LEU A 91 -13.98 8.70 -5.76
C LEU A 91 -13.21 8.83 -7.08
N LEU A 92 -12.28 7.91 -7.38
CA LEU A 92 -11.57 7.88 -8.66
C LEU A 92 -12.54 7.67 -9.82
N LYS A 93 -13.42 6.68 -9.72
CA LYS A 93 -14.43 6.40 -10.74
C LYS A 93 -15.33 7.61 -10.99
N TYR A 94 -15.81 8.24 -9.93
CA TYR A 94 -16.64 9.44 -10.03
C TYR A 94 -15.89 10.62 -10.66
N ALA A 95 -14.64 10.86 -10.25
CA ALA A 95 -13.85 12.01 -10.70
C ALA A 95 -13.33 11.87 -12.14
N THR A 96 -13.11 10.64 -12.62
CA THR A 96 -12.45 10.38 -13.91
C THR A 96 -13.38 9.78 -14.96
N GLY A 97 -14.51 9.20 -14.56
CA GLY A 97 -15.38 8.41 -15.43
C GLY A 97 -14.77 7.08 -15.89
N MET A 98 -13.60 6.69 -15.36
CA MET A 98 -12.90 5.44 -15.70
C MET A 98 -13.11 4.38 -14.61
N GLU A 99 -13.06 3.10 -14.98
CA GLU A 99 -13.08 2.00 -14.02
C GLU A 99 -11.72 1.83 -13.34
N THR A 100 -11.75 1.51 -12.04
CA THR A 100 -10.53 1.21 -11.28
C THR A 100 -10.14 -0.25 -11.48
N GLY A 101 -8.91 -0.50 -11.93
CA GLY A 101 -8.36 -1.85 -12.10
C GLY A 101 -8.02 -2.53 -10.77
N ALA A 102 -7.97 -3.86 -10.78
CA ALA A 102 -7.41 -4.67 -9.71
C ALA A 102 -6.04 -5.24 -10.14
N PHE A 103 -5.17 -5.53 -9.18
CA PHE A 103 -3.93 -6.26 -9.46
C PHE A 103 -4.25 -7.67 -9.97
N ALA A 104 -3.56 -8.07 -11.05
CA ALA A 104 -3.75 -9.35 -11.70
C ALA A 104 -2.40 -9.94 -12.11
N LEU A 105 -2.36 -11.26 -12.27
CA LEU A 105 -1.18 -11.95 -12.79
C LEU A 105 -0.94 -11.57 -14.25
N SER A 106 0.34 -11.38 -14.61
CA SER A 106 0.73 -11.29 -16.01
C SER A 106 0.53 -12.62 -16.72
N SER A 107 0.31 -12.57 -18.03
CA SER A 107 0.15 -13.76 -18.87
C SER A 107 1.38 -14.67 -18.74
N GLY A 108 1.14 -15.97 -18.51
CA GLY A 108 2.19 -16.97 -18.34
C GLY A 108 2.82 -17.05 -16.95
N VAL A 109 2.42 -16.20 -15.99
CA VAL A 109 2.88 -16.31 -14.59
C VAL A 109 2.02 -17.29 -13.82
N SER A 110 2.64 -18.29 -13.17
CA SER A 110 1.92 -19.25 -12.35
C SER A 110 1.46 -18.62 -11.02
N PRO A 111 0.29 -19.03 -10.47
CA PRO A 111 -0.15 -18.56 -9.16
C PRO A 111 0.87 -18.79 -8.04
N MET A 112 1.59 -19.92 -8.08
CA MET A 112 2.58 -20.24 -7.05
C MET A 112 3.80 -19.33 -7.13
N SER A 113 4.26 -18.98 -8.33
CA SER A 113 5.36 -18.04 -8.54
C SER A 113 5.00 -16.65 -8.03
N ALA A 114 3.78 -16.18 -8.32
CA ALA A 114 3.29 -14.89 -7.82
C ALA A 114 3.12 -14.90 -6.30
N LEU A 115 2.65 -15.99 -5.71
CA LEU A 115 2.52 -16.13 -4.26
C LEU A 115 3.89 -16.00 -3.56
N VAL A 116 4.91 -16.68 -4.07
CA VAL A 116 6.28 -16.57 -3.52
C VAL A 116 6.80 -15.14 -3.64
N PHE A 117 6.56 -14.48 -4.78
CA PHE A 117 6.95 -13.09 -4.98
C PHE A 117 6.28 -12.15 -3.97
N GLU A 118 4.95 -12.27 -3.80
CA GLU A 118 4.18 -11.48 -2.83
C GLU A 118 4.64 -11.74 -1.39
N ILE A 119 4.96 -12.98 -1.02
CA ILE A 119 5.51 -13.32 0.30
C ILE A 119 6.83 -12.58 0.54
N VAL A 120 7.76 -12.62 -0.42
CA VAL A 120 9.07 -11.98 -0.28
C VAL A 120 8.94 -10.45 -0.18
N MET A 121 8.15 -9.84 -1.06
CA MET A 121 7.94 -8.38 -1.08
C MET A 121 7.21 -7.91 0.18
N THR A 122 6.17 -8.62 0.60
CA THR A 122 5.41 -8.28 1.81
C THR A 122 6.24 -8.52 3.07
N PHE A 123 7.05 -9.58 3.12
CA PHE A 123 8.00 -9.78 4.22
C PHE A 123 8.97 -8.61 4.31
N GLY A 124 9.56 -8.17 3.20
CA GLY A 124 10.43 -6.99 3.16
C GLY A 124 9.75 -5.75 3.74
N LEU A 125 8.53 -5.45 3.28
CA LEU A 125 7.73 -4.33 3.79
C LEU A 125 7.47 -4.44 5.31
N VAL A 126 6.94 -5.57 5.78
CA VAL A 126 6.60 -5.75 7.20
C VAL A 126 7.86 -5.74 8.07
N TYR A 127 8.95 -6.36 7.62
CA TYR A 127 10.24 -6.33 8.31
C TYR A 127 10.77 -4.90 8.44
N THR A 128 10.71 -4.10 7.37
CA THR A 128 11.09 -2.69 7.37
C THR A 128 10.26 -1.88 8.37
N VAL A 129 8.94 -2.11 8.44
CA VAL A 129 8.09 -1.50 9.48
C VAL A 129 8.54 -1.91 10.87
N TYR A 130 8.89 -3.18 11.08
CA TYR A 130 9.39 -3.63 12.37
C TYR A 130 10.70 -2.95 12.77
N ALA A 131 11.67 -2.96 11.85
CA ALA A 131 13.00 -2.41 12.09
C ALA A 131 13.00 -0.90 12.32
N THR A 132 12.12 -0.17 11.62
CA THR A 132 12.11 1.30 11.65
C THR A 132 11.03 1.89 12.54
N ALA A 133 9.85 1.28 12.66
CA ALA A 133 8.73 1.85 13.40
C ALA A 133 8.43 1.15 14.73
N VAL A 134 8.64 -0.17 14.83
CA VAL A 134 8.19 -0.96 15.99
C VAL A 134 9.30 -1.21 17.01
N ASP A 135 10.51 -1.58 16.57
CA ASP A 135 11.60 -1.97 17.47
C ASP A 135 11.95 -0.81 18.44
N PRO A 136 11.94 -1.03 19.76
CA PRO A 136 12.36 -0.01 20.74
C PRO A 136 13.79 0.49 20.52
N ARG A 137 14.64 -0.29 19.85
CA ARG A 137 16.04 0.02 19.54
C ARG A 137 16.22 0.86 18.27
N LYS A 138 15.14 1.24 17.58
CA LYS A 138 15.18 2.01 16.31
C LYS A 138 15.93 3.34 16.41
N GLY A 139 16.01 3.96 17.59
CA GLY A 139 16.64 5.27 17.78
C GLY A 139 16.09 6.30 16.78
N ASN A 140 16.99 7.05 16.13
CA ASN A 140 16.61 8.08 15.16
C ASN A 140 16.12 7.51 13.82
N ILE A 141 16.30 6.21 13.54
CA ILE A 141 15.77 5.57 12.32
C ILE A 141 14.23 5.63 12.32
N GLY A 142 13.60 5.74 13.50
CA GLY A 142 12.15 5.95 13.60
C GLY A 142 11.63 7.20 12.91
N ILE A 143 12.46 8.22 12.70
CA ILE A 143 12.07 9.44 11.99
C ILE A 143 11.81 9.15 10.51
N ILE A 144 12.57 8.22 9.93
CA ILE A 144 12.46 7.86 8.51
C ILE A 144 11.54 6.66 8.27
N ALA A 145 10.88 6.13 9.30
CA ALA A 145 9.94 5.02 9.15
C ALA A 145 8.87 5.22 8.07
N PRO A 146 8.36 6.45 7.82
CA PRO A 146 7.45 6.66 6.70
C PRO A 146 8.09 6.56 5.32
N LEU A 147 9.42 6.74 5.20
CA LEU A 147 10.18 6.77 3.93
C LEU A 147 10.49 5.38 3.37
N VAL A 148 10.24 4.33 4.14
CA VAL A 148 10.75 2.97 3.90
C VAL A 148 9.65 1.94 3.74
#